data_AF-A0A8S1E9I7-F1
#
_entry.id   AF-A0A8S1E9I7-F1
#
_cell.length_a   1.000
_cell.length_b   1.000
_cell.length_c   1.000
_cell.angle_alpha   90.00
_cell.angle_beta   90.00
_cell.angle_gamma   90.00
#
_symmetry.space_group_name_H-M   'P 1'
#
loop_
_entity.id
_entity.type
_entity.pdbx_description
1 polymer ?
#
loop_
_entity_poly.entity_id
_entity_poly.type
_entity_poly.pdbx_seq_one_letter_code
_entity_poly.pdbx_strand_id
1 'polypeptide(L)'
;MTSKTIQASKKIAAKDFDNVDRLFGTNQVQDGYDILKKRLDGGEKSAELLWRLARFCHERVGFADRKNRKELVLEGRKYGADAFAADSSNFQAARWAALMSGQSAEFLGIRERIDEGKKCKKYLDKALSIEPKDEGLLHLRGRWCYSVSNLGWFERRAASILFSGLPNSTIDDAIADFRAVYALNPKWPENLLYLGKSLLQKGNKAEAKKFLQEAVSIPPFNDIEREIIVEAQGLLSKC
;
A
#
# COMPACT_ATOMS: atom_id res chain seq x y z
N MET A 1 -19.75 -23.23 -26.04
CA MET A 1 -18.46 -23.74 -25.51
C MET A 1 -18.72 -24.58 -24.28
N THR A 2 -18.16 -25.79 -24.21
CA THR A 2 -18.44 -26.75 -23.12
C THR A 2 -17.69 -26.38 -21.83
N SER A 3 -18.25 -26.75 -20.67
CA SER A 3 -17.70 -26.46 -19.34
C SER A 3 -16.23 -26.93 -19.17
N LYS A 4 -15.86 -28.05 -19.80
CA LYS A 4 -14.46 -28.56 -19.83
C LYS A 4 -13.48 -27.63 -20.56
N THR A 5 -13.89 -27.00 -21.67
CA THR A 5 -13.03 -26.07 -22.43
C THR A 5 -12.81 -24.76 -21.65
N ILE A 6 -13.84 -24.28 -20.94
CA ILE A 6 -13.74 -23.10 -20.06
C ILE A 6 -12.84 -23.40 -18.85
N GLN A 7 -12.89 -24.62 -18.31
CA GLN A 7 -12.05 -25.01 -17.18
C GLN A 7 -10.58 -25.20 -17.59
N ALA A 8 -10.32 -25.72 -18.79
CA ALA A 8 -8.97 -25.83 -19.34
C ALA A 8 -8.36 -24.46 -19.65
N SER A 9 -9.11 -23.52 -20.24
CA SER A 9 -8.63 -22.16 -20.52
C SER A 9 -8.33 -21.38 -19.25
N LYS A 10 -9.18 -21.49 -18.21
CA LYS A 10 -8.90 -20.91 -16.88
C LYS A 10 -7.63 -21.48 -16.26
N LYS A 11 -7.36 -22.78 -16.43
CA LYS A 11 -6.17 -23.44 -15.88
C LYS A 11 -4.87 -23.03 -16.58
N ILE A 12 -4.94 -22.73 -17.89
CA ILE A 12 -3.82 -22.19 -18.67
C ILE A 12 -3.55 -20.73 -18.28
N ALA A 13 -4.60 -19.91 -18.16
CA ALA A 13 -4.47 -18.52 -17.72
C ALA A 13 -3.92 -18.41 -16.28
N ALA A 14 -4.31 -19.33 -15.38
CA ALA A 14 -3.76 -19.40 -14.03
C ALA A 14 -2.25 -19.72 -14.01
N LYS A 15 -1.78 -20.66 -14.84
CA LYS A 15 -0.34 -20.97 -14.98
C LYS A 15 0.48 -19.82 -15.58
N ASP A 16 -0.14 -18.94 -16.35
CA ASP A 16 0.53 -17.78 -16.94
C ASP A 16 0.86 -16.72 -15.88
N PHE A 17 -0.02 -16.55 -14.89
CA PHE A 17 0.23 -15.61 -13.80
C PHE A 17 1.33 -16.07 -12.84
N ASP A 18 1.49 -17.38 -12.59
CA ASP A 18 2.53 -17.89 -11.69
C ASP A 18 3.94 -17.45 -12.11
N ASN A 19 4.21 -17.37 -13.42
CA ASN A 19 5.51 -16.94 -13.94
C ASN A 19 5.73 -15.44 -13.69
N VAL A 20 4.69 -14.64 -13.91
CA VAL A 20 4.72 -13.21 -13.67
C VAL A 20 4.85 -12.90 -12.18
N ASP A 21 4.15 -13.65 -11.33
CA ASP A 21 4.14 -13.45 -9.88
C ASP A 21 5.51 -13.69 -9.24
N ARG A 22 6.38 -14.49 -9.87
CA ARG A 22 7.78 -14.68 -9.44
C ARG A 22 8.66 -13.46 -9.66
N LEU A 23 8.23 -12.49 -10.48
CA LEU A 23 8.97 -11.26 -10.73
C LEU A 23 8.70 -10.19 -9.67
N PHE A 24 7.67 -10.36 -8.85
CA PHE A 24 7.42 -9.46 -7.73
C PHE A 24 8.57 -9.46 -6.72
N GLY A 25 8.90 -8.29 -6.19
CA GLY A 25 9.99 -8.12 -5.23
C GLY A 25 11.39 -8.34 -5.82
N THR A 26 11.52 -8.38 -7.14
CA THR A 26 12.81 -8.49 -7.84
C THR A 26 13.17 -7.17 -8.51
N ASN A 27 14.33 -7.10 -9.17
CA ASN A 27 14.69 -5.97 -10.04
C ASN A 27 14.07 -6.07 -11.45
N GLN A 28 13.31 -7.12 -11.76
CA GLN A 28 12.64 -7.37 -13.05
C GLN A 28 11.17 -6.91 -13.04
N VAL A 29 10.82 -5.94 -12.20
CA VAL A 29 9.45 -5.43 -12.06
C VAL A 29 8.90 -4.80 -13.35
N GLN A 30 9.78 -4.27 -14.21
CA GLN A 30 9.38 -3.74 -15.51
C GLN A 30 8.97 -4.87 -16.48
N ASP A 31 9.71 -5.98 -16.49
CA ASP A 31 9.41 -7.12 -17.35
C ASP A 31 8.04 -7.73 -17.00
N GLY A 32 7.76 -7.90 -15.71
CA GLY A 32 6.46 -8.39 -15.24
C GLY A 32 5.30 -7.47 -15.60
N TYR A 33 5.52 -6.15 -15.49
CA TYR A 33 4.56 -5.15 -15.96
C TYR A 33 4.31 -5.26 -17.47
N ASP A 34 5.36 -5.33 -18.28
CA ASP A 34 5.25 -5.35 -19.75
C ASP A 34 4.53 -6.60 -20.26
N ILE A 35 4.73 -7.75 -19.62
CA ILE A 35 4.00 -8.99 -19.93
C ILE A 35 2.50 -8.79 -19.72
N LEU A 36 2.09 -8.24 -18.57
CA LEU A 36 0.67 -8.01 -18.28
C LEU A 36 0.07 -6.88 -19.10
N LYS A 37 0.88 -5.87 -19.45
CA LYS A 37 0.44 -4.75 -20.28
C LYS A 37 0.08 -5.21 -21.68
N LYS A 38 0.86 -6.11 -22.28
CA LYS A 38 0.52 -6.74 -23.58
C LYS A 38 -0.82 -7.49 -23.53
N ARG A 39 -1.10 -8.19 -22.43
CA ARG A 39 -2.39 -8.89 -22.23
C ARG A 39 -3.56 -7.91 -22.12
N LEU A 40 -3.37 -6.81 -21.39
CA LEU A 40 -4.35 -5.72 -21.30
C LEU A 40 -4.63 -5.09 -22.66
N ASP A 41 -3.59 -4.82 -23.45
CA ASP A 41 -3.71 -4.24 -24.79
C ASP A 41 -4.36 -5.23 -25.78
N GLY A 42 -4.21 -6.54 -25.53
CA GLY A 42 -4.96 -7.63 -26.18
C GLY A 42 -6.43 -7.74 -25.74
N GLY A 43 -6.89 -6.89 -24.82
CA GLY A 43 -8.29 -6.77 -24.41
C GLY A 43 -8.65 -7.46 -23.07
N GLU A 44 -7.70 -8.11 -22.41
CA GLU A 44 -7.96 -8.75 -21.11
C GLU A 44 -8.14 -7.70 -20.01
N LYS A 45 -9.27 -7.75 -19.28
CA LYS A 45 -9.58 -6.85 -18.17
C LYS A 45 -10.06 -7.60 -16.93
N SER A 46 -9.47 -8.78 -16.69
CA SER A 46 -9.81 -9.61 -15.54
C SER A 46 -9.31 -8.95 -14.25
N ALA A 47 -10.01 -9.15 -13.13
CA ALA A 47 -9.55 -8.69 -11.82
C ALA A 47 -8.12 -9.22 -11.52
N GLU A 48 -7.86 -10.48 -11.90
CA GLU A 48 -6.56 -11.15 -11.75
C GLU A 48 -5.41 -10.45 -12.47
N LEU A 49 -5.65 -9.94 -13.67
CA LEU A 49 -4.65 -9.15 -14.41
C LEU A 49 -4.47 -7.76 -13.78
N LEU A 50 -5.58 -7.10 -13.47
CA LEU A 50 -5.58 -5.69 -13.08
C LEU A 50 -4.94 -5.47 -11.70
N TRP A 51 -5.18 -6.34 -10.71
CA TRP A 51 -4.54 -6.18 -9.40
C TRP A 51 -3.02 -6.38 -9.49
N ARG A 52 -2.55 -7.27 -10.38
CA ARG A 52 -1.13 -7.49 -10.61
C ARG A 52 -0.46 -6.31 -11.30
N LEU A 53 -1.15 -5.69 -12.28
CA LEU A 53 -0.68 -4.43 -12.87
C LEU A 53 -0.58 -3.32 -11.81
N ALA A 54 -1.57 -3.21 -10.92
CA ALA A 54 -1.53 -2.27 -9.81
C ALA A 54 -0.31 -2.52 -8.90
N ARG A 55 -0.03 -3.79 -8.57
CA ARG A 55 1.15 -4.21 -7.81
C ARG A 55 2.46 -3.85 -8.52
N PHE A 56 2.60 -4.14 -9.81
CA PHE A 56 3.83 -3.76 -10.53
C PHE A 56 4.00 -2.25 -10.61
N CYS A 57 2.92 -1.48 -10.79
CA CYS A 57 2.99 -0.02 -10.70
C CYS A 57 3.54 0.42 -9.34
N HIS A 58 3.08 -0.18 -8.24
CA HIS A 58 3.63 0.08 -6.90
C HIS A 58 5.13 -0.25 -6.80
N GLU A 59 5.54 -1.45 -7.21
CA GLU A 59 6.93 -1.89 -7.07
C GLU A 59 7.89 -1.10 -7.98
N ARG A 60 7.44 -0.70 -9.18
CA ARG A 60 8.20 0.16 -10.10
C ARG A 60 8.51 1.54 -9.51
N VAL A 61 7.71 2.05 -8.58
CA VAL A 61 8.01 3.31 -7.86
C VAL A 61 9.36 3.24 -7.15
N GLY A 62 9.71 2.07 -6.61
CA GLY A 62 10.99 1.84 -5.91
C GLY A 62 12.22 2.05 -6.78
N PHE A 63 12.10 1.88 -8.09
CA PHE A 63 13.20 1.97 -9.07
C PHE A 63 13.12 3.20 -9.97
N ALA A 64 12.09 4.03 -9.79
CA ALA A 64 11.85 5.20 -10.62
C ALA A 64 12.40 6.48 -9.98
N ASP A 65 12.92 7.36 -10.84
CA ASP A 65 13.21 8.76 -10.47
C ASP A 65 11.99 9.40 -9.79
N ARG A 66 12.24 10.21 -8.76
CA ARG A 66 11.19 10.91 -8.00
C ARG A 66 10.16 11.63 -8.86
N LYS A 67 10.61 12.27 -9.95
CA LYS A 67 9.75 13.01 -10.90
C LYS A 67 8.73 12.11 -11.63
N ASN A 68 9.03 10.82 -11.81
CA ASN A 68 8.21 9.86 -12.55
C ASN A 68 7.27 9.05 -11.63
N ARG A 69 7.53 9.04 -10.31
CA ARG A 69 6.76 8.22 -9.34
C ARG A 69 5.27 8.54 -9.34
N LYS A 70 4.90 9.82 -9.51
CA LYS A 70 3.49 10.26 -9.53
C LYS A 70 2.70 9.52 -10.61
N GLU A 71 3.23 9.42 -11.82
CA GLU A 71 2.53 8.80 -12.95
C GLU A 71 2.30 7.31 -12.70
N LEU A 72 3.32 6.61 -12.19
CA LEU A 72 3.23 5.19 -11.83
C LEU A 72 2.17 4.94 -10.74
N VAL A 73 2.14 5.79 -9.71
CA VAL A 73 1.16 5.67 -8.62
C VAL A 73 -0.27 5.90 -9.12
N LEU A 74 -0.47 6.93 -9.95
CA LEU A 74 -1.80 7.23 -10.50
C LEU A 74 -2.28 6.17 -11.50
N GLU A 75 -1.36 5.57 -12.26
CA GLU A 75 -1.66 4.42 -13.10
C GLU A 75 -2.06 3.21 -12.25
N GLY A 76 -1.27 2.85 -11.24
CA GLY A 76 -1.59 1.71 -10.38
C GLY A 76 -2.89 1.92 -9.60
N ARG A 77 -3.21 3.17 -9.22
CA ARG A 77 -4.53 3.54 -8.65
C ARG A 77 -5.66 3.17 -9.60
N LYS A 78 -5.53 3.49 -10.89
CA LYS A 78 -6.54 3.16 -11.89
C LYS A 78 -6.71 1.65 -11.99
N TYR A 79 -5.62 0.89 -12.13
CA TYR A 79 -5.72 -0.57 -12.22
C TYR A 79 -6.30 -1.20 -10.94
N GLY A 80 -5.94 -0.71 -9.76
CA GLY A 80 -6.52 -1.19 -8.50
C GLY A 80 -8.03 -0.95 -8.44
N ALA A 81 -8.48 0.26 -8.80
CA ALA A 81 -9.90 0.58 -8.86
C ALA A 81 -10.66 -0.28 -9.88
N ASP A 82 -10.09 -0.45 -11.08
CA ASP A 82 -10.67 -1.28 -12.14
C ASP A 82 -10.71 -2.77 -11.73
N ALA A 83 -9.68 -3.26 -11.03
CA ALA A 83 -9.67 -4.63 -10.49
C ALA A 83 -10.80 -4.85 -9.49
N PHE A 84 -10.98 -3.92 -8.55
CA PHE A 84 -12.05 -3.99 -7.56
C PHE A 84 -13.45 -3.88 -8.19
N ALA A 85 -13.59 -3.07 -9.24
CA ALA A 85 -14.84 -2.98 -10.00
C ALA A 85 -15.15 -4.28 -10.75
N ALA A 86 -14.11 -4.96 -11.27
CA ALA A 86 -14.26 -6.25 -11.96
C ALA A 86 -14.64 -7.39 -10.99
N ASP A 87 -14.05 -7.44 -9.80
CA ASP A 87 -14.43 -8.39 -8.75
C ASP A 87 -14.14 -7.83 -7.34
N SER A 88 -15.18 -7.29 -6.70
CA SER A 88 -15.08 -6.75 -5.34
C SER A 88 -14.99 -7.81 -4.24
N SER A 89 -15.19 -9.09 -4.57
CA SER A 89 -15.04 -10.22 -3.64
C SER A 89 -13.61 -10.77 -3.64
N ASN A 90 -12.83 -10.47 -4.67
CA ASN A 90 -11.43 -10.84 -4.77
C ASN A 90 -10.58 -10.03 -3.78
N PHE A 91 -9.91 -10.75 -2.87
CA PHE A 91 -9.07 -10.14 -1.84
C PHE A 91 -7.96 -9.27 -2.45
N GLN A 92 -7.23 -9.77 -3.45
CA GLN A 92 -6.11 -9.03 -4.04
C GLN A 92 -6.58 -7.78 -4.79
N ALA A 93 -7.73 -7.85 -5.46
CA ALA A 93 -8.35 -6.68 -6.08
C ALA A 93 -8.70 -5.60 -5.04
N ALA A 94 -9.36 -5.98 -3.93
CA ALA A 94 -9.66 -5.06 -2.83
C ALA A 94 -8.40 -4.52 -2.15
N ARG A 95 -7.41 -5.37 -1.93
CA ARG A 95 -6.13 -5.04 -1.30
C ARG A 95 -5.37 -4.00 -2.12
N TRP A 96 -5.14 -4.25 -3.40
CA TRP A 96 -4.39 -3.33 -4.27
C TRP A 96 -5.17 -2.05 -4.59
N ALA A 97 -6.50 -2.11 -4.63
CA ALA A 97 -7.32 -0.89 -4.68
C ALA A 97 -7.08 -0.01 -3.44
N ALA A 98 -7.06 -0.59 -2.24
CA ALA A 98 -6.80 0.16 -1.00
C ALA A 98 -5.38 0.75 -0.97
N LEU A 99 -4.36 -0.08 -1.22
CA LEU A 99 -2.96 0.35 -1.17
C LEU A 99 -2.64 1.46 -2.18
N MET A 100 -3.07 1.30 -3.44
CA MET A 100 -2.80 2.31 -4.47
C MET A 100 -3.62 3.59 -4.25
N SER A 101 -4.86 3.46 -3.77
CA SER A 101 -5.68 4.62 -3.38
C SER A 101 -5.01 5.41 -2.26
N GLY A 102 -4.55 4.73 -1.21
CA GLY A 102 -3.80 5.33 -0.10
C GLY A 102 -2.52 6.02 -0.54
N GLN A 103 -1.68 5.34 -1.33
CA GLN A 103 -0.42 5.90 -1.84
C GLN A 103 -0.66 7.12 -2.74
N SER A 104 -1.73 7.10 -3.54
CA SER A 104 -2.02 8.22 -4.46
C SER A 104 -2.32 9.53 -3.76
N ALA A 105 -2.84 9.49 -2.53
CA ALA A 105 -3.30 10.66 -1.78
C ALA A 105 -2.21 11.74 -1.61
N GLU A 106 -0.93 11.33 -1.59
CA GLU A 106 0.25 12.20 -1.53
C GLU A 106 0.38 13.12 -2.76
N PHE A 107 -0.15 12.70 -3.90
CA PHE A 107 -0.03 13.41 -5.18
C PHE A 107 -1.30 14.18 -5.58
N LEU A 108 -2.37 14.09 -4.78
CA LEU A 108 -3.67 14.69 -5.07
C LEU A 108 -3.84 16.05 -4.40
N GLY A 109 -4.56 16.94 -5.09
CA GLY A 109 -5.07 18.17 -4.50
C GLY A 109 -6.12 17.89 -3.42
N ILE A 110 -6.41 18.88 -2.58
CA ILE A 110 -7.28 18.71 -1.40
C ILE A 110 -8.66 18.12 -1.74
N ARG A 111 -9.29 18.58 -2.84
CA ARG A 111 -10.62 18.11 -3.25
C ARG A 111 -10.61 16.64 -3.66
N GLU A 112 -9.70 16.26 -4.55
CA GLU A 112 -9.60 14.89 -5.04
C GLU A 112 -9.17 13.92 -3.92
N ARG A 113 -8.31 14.37 -2.98
CA ARG A 113 -7.92 13.58 -1.81
C ARG A 113 -9.10 13.19 -0.93
N ILE A 114 -10.14 14.02 -0.84
CA ILE A 114 -11.36 13.72 -0.06
C ILE A 114 -12.10 12.55 -0.68
N ASP A 115 -12.39 12.66 -1.98
CA ASP A 115 -13.13 11.63 -2.71
C ASP A 115 -12.35 10.33 -2.76
N GLU A 116 -11.03 10.43 -2.94
CA GLU A 116 -10.15 9.28 -2.91
C GLU A 116 -10.10 8.63 -1.52
N GLY A 117 -10.08 9.43 -0.45
CA GLY A 117 -10.13 8.95 0.93
C GLY A 117 -11.36 8.07 1.22
N LYS A 118 -12.54 8.46 0.72
CA LYS A 118 -13.77 7.66 0.85
C LYS A 118 -13.67 6.32 0.12
N LYS A 119 -13.08 6.31 -1.08
CA LYS A 119 -12.83 5.08 -1.85
C LYS A 119 -11.82 4.19 -1.14
N CYS A 120 -10.70 4.76 -0.70
CA CYS A 120 -9.65 4.07 0.05
C CYS A 120 -10.25 3.36 1.26
N LYS A 121 -11.06 4.05 2.07
CA LYS A 121 -11.73 3.45 3.23
C LYS A 121 -12.63 2.28 2.84
N LYS A 122 -13.46 2.43 1.80
CA LYS A 122 -14.31 1.35 1.29
C LYS A 122 -13.49 0.12 0.89
N TYR A 123 -12.38 0.31 0.17
CA TYR A 123 -11.51 -0.80 -0.25
C TYR A 123 -10.82 -1.45 0.95
N LEU A 124 -10.29 -0.64 1.87
CA LEU A 124 -9.60 -1.09 3.08
C LEU A 124 -10.54 -1.92 3.97
N ASP A 125 -11.73 -1.40 4.28
CA ASP A 125 -12.72 -2.08 5.10
C ASP A 125 -13.15 -3.41 4.45
N LYS A 126 -13.34 -3.42 3.12
CA LYS A 126 -13.67 -4.64 2.38
C LYS A 126 -12.52 -5.66 2.43
N ALA A 127 -11.28 -5.24 2.18
CA ALA A 127 -10.14 -6.12 2.16
C ALA A 127 -9.84 -6.71 3.55
N LEU A 128 -9.92 -5.89 4.62
CA LEU A 128 -9.77 -6.35 6.00
C LEU A 128 -10.93 -7.24 6.48
N SER A 129 -12.14 -7.12 5.89
CA SER A 129 -13.22 -8.07 6.17
C SER A 129 -12.95 -9.48 5.62
N ILE A 130 -12.07 -9.60 4.63
CA ILE A 130 -11.67 -10.87 4.02
C ILE A 130 -10.41 -11.42 4.69
N GLU A 131 -9.37 -10.59 4.80
CA GLU A 131 -8.10 -10.94 5.46
C GLU A 131 -7.75 -9.88 6.52
N PRO A 132 -8.16 -10.08 7.79
CA PRO A 132 -7.97 -9.10 8.85
C PRO A 132 -6.52 -8.90 9.28
N LYS A 133 -5.60 -9.82 8.92
CA LYS A 133 -4.20 -9.81 9.34
C LYS A 133 -3.24 -9.49 8.19
N ASP A 134 -3.72 -8.96 7.06
CA ASP A 134 -2.82 -8.54 6.00
C ASP A 134 -1.92 -7.40 6.46
N GLU A 135 -0.61 -7.62 6.41
CA GLU A 135 0.40 -6.67 6.84
C GLU A 135 0.34 -5.33 6.10
N GLY A 136 0.04 -5.33 4.79
CA GLY A 136 -0.06 -4.12 3.99
C GLY A 136 -1.27 -3.28 4.38
N LEU A 137 -2.41 -3.93 4.63
CA LEU A 137 -3.65 -3.26 5.03
C LEU A 137 -3.59 -2.73 6.46
N LEU A 138 -3.01 -3.49 7.39
CA LEU A 138 -2.77 -3.02 8.75
C LEU A 138 -1.80 -1.84 8.74
N HIS A 139 -0.73 -1.89 7.94
CA HIS A 139 0.17 -0.76 7.78
C HIS A 139 -0.54 0.47 7.20
N LEU A 140 -1.36 0.30 6.16
CA LEU A 140 -2.15 1.39 5.58
C LEU A 140 -3.10 2.02 6.61
N ARG A 141 -3.79 1.21 7.41
CA ARG A 141 -4.67 1.69 8.50
C ARG A 141 -3.88 2.41 9.59
N GLY A 142 -2.72 1.88 9.96
CA GLY A 142 -1.80 2.54 10.90
C GLY A 142 -1.32 3.89 10.38
N ARG A 143 -0.93 3.99 9.09
CA ARG A 143 -0.56 5.25 8.44
C ARG A 143 -1.71 6.25 8.45
N TRP A 144 -2.94 5.79 8.19
CA TRP A 144 -4.13 6.62 8.29
C TRP A 144 -4.31 7.20 9.70
N CYS A 145 -4.24 6.34 10.73
CA CYS A 145 -4.37 6.77 12.13
C CYS A 145 -3.26 7.77 12.52
N TYR A 146 -2.02 7.49 12.13
CA TYR A 146 -0.88 8.39 12.34
C TYR A 146 -1.13 9.75 11.71
N SER A 147 -1.54 9.81 10.44
CA SER A 147 -1.84 11.05 9.73
C SER A 147 -2.96 11.85 10.40
N VAL A 148 -4.08 11.21 10.77
CA VAL A 148 -5.21 11.88 11.46
C VAL A 148 -4.80 12.43 12.83
N SER A 149 -3.96 11.70 13.56
CA SER A 149 -3.46 12.13 14.87
C SER A 149 -2.58 13.39 14.77
N ASN A 150 -1.89 13.58 13.65
CA ASN A 150 -1.02 14.74 13.38
C ASN A 150 -1.73 15.95 12.77
N LEU A 151 -2.99 15.82 12.37
CA LEU A 151 -3.77 16.99 11.93
C LEU A 151 -4.03 17.92 13.12
N GLY A 152 -3.76 19.21 12.93
CA GLY A 152 -4.11 20.25 13.91
C GLY A 152 -5.63 20.34 14.14
N TRP A 153 -6.08 21.08 15.17
CA TRP A 153 -7.52 21.16 15.50
C TRP A 153 -8.40 21.59 14.32
N PHE A 154 -7.97 22.59 13.56
CA PHE A 154 -8.67 23.09 12.38
C PHE A 154 -8.66 22.11 11.21
N GLU A 155 -7.50 21.50 10.93
CA GLU A 155 -7.34 20.51 9.87
C GLU A 155 -8.11 19.22 10.19
N ARG A 156 -8.18 18.82 11.46
CA ARG A 156 -8.98 17.70 11.94
C ARG A 156 -10.47 17.98 11.80
N ARG A 157 -10.92 19.22 12.02
CA ARG A 157 -12.32 19.61 11.80
C ARG A 157 -12.67 19.61 10.32
N ALA A 158 -11.78 20.13 9.46
CA ALA A 158 -11.92 19.98 8.02
C ALA A 158 -11.98 18.49 7.65
N ALA A 159 -10.99 17.69 8.05
CA ALA A 159 -10.92 16.25 7.82
C ALA A 159 -12.14 15.49 8.35
N SER A 160 -12.73 15.87 9.49
CA SER A 160 -13.95 15.23 10.02
C SER A 160 -15.18 15.44 9.12
N ILE A 161 -15.21 16.55 8.36
CA ILE A 161 -16.19 16.80 7.30
C ILE A 161 -15.79 16.04 6.03
N LEU A 162 -14.49 15.97 5.69
CA LEU A 162 -13.95 15.24 4.53
C LEU A 162 -14.18 13.72 4.63
N PHE A 163 -14.08 13.19 5.84
CA PHE A 163 -14.16 11.78 6.20
C PHE A 163 -15.28 11.58 7.22
N SER A 164 -16.50 12.03 6.87
CA SER A 164 -17.70 11.86 7.70
C SER A 164 -17.75 10.48 8.36
N GLY A 165 -17.56 10.42 9.69
CA GLY A 165 -17.52 9.17 10.44
C GLY A 165 -16.13 8.59 10.74
N LEU A 166 -15.04 9.39 10.64
CA LEU A 166 -13.77 8.99 11.26
C LEU A 166 -14.03 8.71 12.74
N PRO A 167 -13.77 7.47 13.22
CA PRO A 167 -13.56 7.29 14.65
C PRO A 167 -12.43 8.23 15.07
N ASN A 168 -12.37 8.59 16.35
CA ASN A 168 -11.21 9.29 16.90
C ASN A 168 -9.98 8.39 16.76
N SER A 169 -9.32 8.41 15.59
CA SER A 169 -8.08 7.68 15.36
C SER A 169 -6.98 8.33 16.16
N THR A 170 -6.37 7.54 17.03
CA THR A 170 -5.31 7.97 17.93
C THR A 170 -3.95 7.50 17.43
N ILE A 171 -2.90 8.07 18.03
CA ILE A 171 -1.54 7.54 17.84
C ILE A 171 -1.40 6.11 18.37
N ASP A 172 -2.23 5.72 19.36
CA ASP A 172 -2.23 4.38 19.94
C ASP A 172 -2.80 3.34 18.99
N ASP A 173 -3.84 3.70 18.24
CA ASP A 173 -4.37 2.85 17.17
C ASP A 173 -3.30 2.59 16.09
N ALA A 174 -2.54 3.63 15.72
CA ALA A 174 -1.44 3.50 14.78
C ALA A 174 -0.34 2.55 15.32
N ILE A 175 0.08 2.73 16.58
CA ILE A 175 1.07 1.85 17.23
C ILE A 175 0.58 0.41 17.28
N ALA A 176 -0.70 0.16 17.60
CA ALA A 176 -1.27 -1.18 17.65
C ALA A 176 -1.18 -1.88 16.29
N ASP A 177 -1.56 -1.20 15.21
CA ASP A 177 -1.46 -1.73 13.85
C ASP A 177 0.00 -1.98 13.44
N PHE A 178 0.90 -1.02 13.67
CA PHE A 178 2.31 -1.19 13.31
C PHE A 178 3.00 -2.31 14.11
N ARG A 179 2.60 -2.57 15.36
CA ARG A 179 3.07 -3.73 16.13
C ARG A 179 2.52 -5.04 15.59
N ALA A 180 1.26 -5.07 15.16
CA ALA A 180 0.68 -6.25 14.52
C ALA A 180 1.44 -6.57 13.23
N VAL A 181 1.77 -5.55 12.42
CA VAL A 181 2.62 -5.70 11.24
C VAL A 181 4.02 -6.19 11.61
N TYR A 182 4.65 -5.63 12.66
CA TYR A 182 5.98 -6.08 13.11
C TYR A 182 5.99 -7.55 13.53
N ALA A 183 4.93 -8.05 14.16
CA ALA A 183 4.81 -9.45 14.53
C ALA A 183 4.73 -10.40 13.32
N LEU A 184 4.23 -9.91 12.17
CA LEU A 184 4.10 -10.67 10.93
C LEU A 184 5.35 -10.54 10.04
N ASN A 185 5.88 -9.32 9.92
CA ASN A 185 6.99 -8.96 9.05
C ASN A 185 7.96 -8.02 9.79
N PRO A 186 8.85 -8.55 10.64
CA PRO A 186 9.73 -7.75 11.51
C PRO A 186 10.83 -7.01 10.75
N LYS A 187 11.06 -7.34 9.47
CA LYS A 187 12.12 -6.76 8.63
C LYS A 187 11.59 -5.81 7.56
N TRP A 188 10.40 -5.24 7.76
CA TRP A 188 9.86 -4.24 6.86
C TRP A 188 10.26 -2.81 7.29
N PRO A 189 11.21 -2.16 6.58
CA PRO A 189 11.77 -0.87 7.02
C PRO A 189 10.72 0.25 7.12
N GLU A 190 9.74 0.31 6.21
CA GLU A 190 8.68 1.34 6.27
C GLU A 190 7.86 1.21 7.55
N ASN A 191 7.47 -0.01 7.91
CA ASN A 191 6.71 -0.25 9.13
C ASN A 191 7.50 0.11 10.39
N LEU A 192 8.79 -0.25 10.44
CA LEU A 192 9.67 0.10 11.55
C LEU A 192 9.84 1.62 11.70
N LEU A 193 9.99 2.35 10.57
CA LEU A 193 10.05 3.80 10.56
C LEU A 193 8.76 4.41 11.16
N TYR A 194 7.58 3.97 10.69
CA TYR A 194 6.31 4.51 11.19
C TYR A 194 6.01 4.13 12.64
N LEU A 195 6.41 2.93 13.08
CA LEU A 195 6.34 2.55 14.50
C LEU A 195 7.25 3.46 15.35
N GLY A 196 8.48 3.70 14.91
CA GLY A 196 9.41 4.61 15.56
C GLY A 196 8.88 6.04 15.65
N LYS A 197 8.33 6.58 14.54
CA LYS A 197 7.69 7.90 14.49
C LYS A 197 6.53 8.01 15.49
N SER A 198 5.68 6.98 15.54
CA SER A 198 4.52 6.97 16.42
C SER A 198 4.92 6.91 17.89
N LEU A 199 5.95 6.14 18.23
CA LEU A 199 6.50 6.05 19.58
C LEU A 199 7.19 7.36 20.02
N LEU A 200 7.93 8.03 19.12
CA LEU A 200 8.48 9.36 19.39
C LEU A 200 7.38 10.38 19.69
N GLN A 201 6.29 10.37 18.91
CA GLN A 201 5.15 11.24 19.14
C GLN A 201 4.48 10.99 20.50
N LYS A 202 4.47 9.73 20.96
CA LYS A 202 4.00 9.35 22.29
C LYS A 202 5.01 9.68 23.42
N GLY A 203 6.22 10.15 23.08
CA GLY A 203 7.30 10.42 24.03
C GLY A 203 8.07 9.18 24.48
N ASN A 204 7.78 7.99 23.93
CA ASN A 204 8.50 6.76 24.24
C ASN A 204 9.78 6.64 23.39
N LYS A 205 10.76 7.48 23.75
CA LYS A 205 12.02 7.61 23.01
C LYS A 205 12.87 6.34 23.01
N ALA A 206 12.93 5.64 24.14
CA ALA A 206 13.75 4.42 24.27
C ALA A 206 13.29 3.34 23.28
N GLU A 207 11.98 3.12 23.18
CA GLU A 207 11.44 2.13 22.27
C GLU A 207 11.46 2.60 20.81
N ALA A 208 11.23 3.90 20.57
CA ALA A 208 11.40 4.45 19.24
C ALA A 208 12.82 4.24 18.70
N LYS A 209 13.84 4.48 19.54
CA LYS A 209 15.25 4.26 19.21
C LYS A 209 15.49 2.82 18.74
N LYS A 210 14.95 1.85 19.48
CA LYS A 210 15.06 0.42 19.14
C LYS A 210 14.58 0.15 17.72
N PHE A 211 13.34 0.52 17.39
CA PHE A 211 12.77 0.23 16.08
C PHE A 211 13.40 1.04 14.94
N LEU A 212 13.82 2.28 15.19
CA LEU A 212 14.55 3.07 14.21
C LEU A 212 15.95 2.49 13.93
N GLN A 213 16.63 1.96 14.94
CA GLN A 213 17.90 1.25 14.75
C GLN A 213 17.72 -0.05 13.96
N GLU A 214 16.65 -0.80 14.23
CA GLU A 214 16.28 -1.98 13.42
C GLU A 214 16.06 -1.57 11.95
N ALA A 215 15.33 -0.48 11.69
CA ALA A 215 15.11 0.02 10.33
C ALA A 215 16.43 0.36 9.61
N VAL A 216 17.33 1.09 10.27
CA VAL A 216 18.64 1.49 9.73
C VAL A 216 19.55 0.28 9.44
N SER A 217 19.38 -0.83 10.17
CA SER A 217 20.19 -2.03 9.98
C SER A 217 19.82 -2.85 8.73
N ILE A 218 18.69 -2.55 8.10
CA ILE A 218 18.21 -3.25 6.91
C ILE A 218 18.90 -2.67 5.67
N PRO A 219 19.59 -3.47 4.84
CA PRO A 219 20.11 -2.98 3.57
C PRO A 219 18.97 -2.57 2.63
N PRO A 220 18.97 -1.36 2.05
CA PRO A 220 17.92 -0.94 1.12
C PRO A 220 17.98 -1.73 -0.18
N PHE A 221 16.85 -2.28 -0.59
CA PHE A 221 16.70 -2.95 -1.88
C PHE A 221 16.46 -1.97 -3.04
N ASN A 222 15.80 -0.85 -2.76
CA ASN A 222 15.41 0.14 -3.77
C ASN A 222 15.51 1.58 -3.22
N ASP A 223 15.19 2.58 -4.04
CA ASP A 223 15.36 3.99 -3.66
C ASP A 223 14.35 4.48 -2.62
N ILE A 224 13.15 3.88 -2.57
CA ILE A 224 12.16 4.17 -1.53
C ILE A 224 12.67 3.69 -0.17
N GLU A 225 13.19 2.46 -0.10
CA GLU A 225 13.77 1.94 1.14
C GLU A 225 15.00 2.73 1.57
N ARG A 226 15.82 3.20 0.62
CA ARG A 226 16.93 4.09 0.91
C ARG A 226 16.46 5.39 1.55
N GLU A 227 15.38 5.99 1.03
CA GLU A 227 14.77 7.20 1.60
C GLU A 227 14.23 6.95 3.01
N ILE A 228 13.55 5.83 3.23
CA ILE A 228 13.06 5.39 4.54
C ILE A 228 14.19 5.26 5.56
N ILE A 229 15.31 4.63 5.18
CA ILE A 229 16.47 4.45 6.05
C ILE A 229 17.12 5.79 6.39
N VAL A 230 17.24 6.69 5.43
CA VAL A 230 17.76 8.05 5.66
C VAL A 230 16.85 8.82 6.63
N GLU A 231 15.52 8.72 6.49
CA GLU A 231 14.58 9.34 7.42
C GLU A 231 14.73 8.73 8.83
N ALA A 232 14.79 7.40 8.93
CA ALA A 232 14.97 6.70 10.20
C ALA A 232 16.26 7.13 10.92
N GLN A 233 17.37 7.23 10.18
CA GLN A 233 18.65 7.71 10.68
C GLN A 233 18.56 9.15 11.21
N GLY A 234 17.86 10.03 10.50
CA GLY A 234 17.65 11.41 10.93
C GLY A 234 16.87 11.50 12.26
N LEU A 235 15.90 10.61 12.47
CA LEU A 235 15.07 10.58 13.67
C LEU A 235 15.80 10.03 14.91
N LEU A 236 16.89 9.26 14.74
CA LEU A 236 17.67 8.76 15.88
C LEU A 236 18.25 9.89 16.75
N SER A 237 18.51 11.07 16.17
CA SER A 237 18.95 12.26 16.90
C SER A 237 17.90 12.83 17.87
N LYS A 238 16.62 12.43 17.71
CA LYS A 238 15.48 12.89 18.53
C LYS A 238 15.13 11.90 19.66
N CYS A 239 15.73 10.71 19.63
CA CYS A 239 15.55 9.67 20.64
C CYS A 239 16.42 9.90 21.88
#